data_AF-A0A1V4TVW7-F1
#
_entry.id   AF-A0A1V4TVW7-F1
#
_cell.length_a   1.000
_cell.length_b   1.000
_cell.length_c   1.000
_cell.angle_alpha   90.00
_cell.angle_beta   90.00
_cell.angle_gamma   90.00
#
_symmetry.space_group_name_H-M   'P 1'
#
loop_
_entity.id
_entity.type
_entity.pdbx_description
1 polymer ?
#
loop_
_entity_poly.entity_id
_entity_poly.type
_entity_poly.pdbx_seq_one_letter_code
_entity_poly.pdbx_strand_id
1 'polypeptide(L)'
;MIRISWDRKELANELKKEIPFSRLSIPVSISIDGIEIIPYAQPELKLLFNDLYAIFCYLDPKSSETRKTYTSPQDHLSILALEIRFSLSEEDPDKMIIHYPSDPSSSLVIDRKKIVQFKDFVKSVLDANLVFLDDCVTVNPGLQNNPQWMQLDHEYKMMKSWYTEKWKK
;
A
#
# COMPACT_ATOMS: atom_id res chain seq x y z
N MET A 1 -3.79 7.54 13.64
CA MET A 1 -2.65 7.72 12.71
C MET A 1 -2.24 6.38 12.12
N ILE A 2 -2.23 6.27 10.80
CA ILE A 2 -1.80 5.06 10.07
C ILE A 2 -0.34 5.26 9.66
N ARG A 3 0.53 4.30 9.99
CA ARG A 3 1.97 4.33 9.71
C ARG A 3 2.36 3.06 8.97
N ILE A 4 3.07 3.23 7.86
CA ILE A 4 3.70 2.16 7.09
C ILE A 4 5.21 2.36 7.20
N SER A 5 5.95 1.30 7.48
CA SER A 5 7.41 1.37 7.69
C SER A 5 8.12 0.12 7.18
N TRP A 6 9.38 0.27 6.79
CA TRP A 6 10.29 -0.79 6.37
C TRP A 6 11.70 -0.52 6.92
N ASP A 7 12.57 -1.52 6.93
CA ASP A 7 13.97 -1.32 7.31
C ASP A 7 14.78 -0.79 6.13
N ARG A 8 15.41 0.37 6.34
CA ARG A 8 16.22 1.05 5.32
C ARG A 8 17.52 0.32 4.98
N LYS A 9 18.12 -0.40 5.93
CA LYS A 9 19.32 -1.22 5.68
C LYS A 9 18.95 -2.43 4.83
N GLU A 10 17.80 -3.06 5.09
CA GLU A 10 17.29 -4.16 4.27
C GLU A 10 16.94 -3.68 2.86
N LEU A 11 16.25 -2.53 2.72
CA LEU A 11 16.06 -1.87 1.43
C LEU A 11 17.38 -1.65 0.69
N ALA A 12 18.39 -1.11 1.38
CA ALA A 12 19.68 -0.87 0.79
C ALA A 12 20.41 -2.16 0.37
N ASN A 13 20.23 -3.25 1.11
CA ASN A 13 20.77 -4.54 0.76
C ASN A 13 20.05 -5.15 -0.45
N GLU A 14 18.71 -5.08 -0.50
CA GLU A 14 17.91 -5.57 -1.62
C GLU A 14 18.24 -4.82 -2.92
N LEU A 15 18.34 -3.49 -2.86
CA LEU A 15 18.67 -2.67 -4.03
C LEU A 15 20.06 -2.95 -4.62
N LYS A 16 21.00 -3.49 -3.83
CA LYS A 16 22.33 -3.92 -4.30
C LYS A 16 22.32 -5.28 -5.00
N LYS A 17 21.27 -6.07 -4.85
CA LYS A 17 21.18 -7.41 -5.46
C LYS A 17 20.93 -7.38 -6.97
N GLU A 18 20.74 -6.19 -7.55
CA GLU A 18 20.41 -5.97 -8.97
C GLU A 18 19.19 -6.78 -9.46
N ILE A 19 18.31 -7.15 -8.52
CA ILE A 19 17.06 -7.82 -8.85
C ILE A 19 16.08 -6.81 -9.46
N PRO A 20 15.12 -7.27 -10.29
CA PRO A 20 14.05 -6.40 -10.77
C PRO A 20 13.38 -5.69 -9.61
N PHE A 21 13.12 -4.38 -9.75
CA PHE A 21 12.51 -3.56 -8.71
C PHE A 21 11.17 -4.13 -8.23
N SER A 22 10.46 -4.83 -9.12
CA SER A 22 9.23 -5.55 -8.80
C SER A 22 9.37 -6.71 -7.84
N ARG A 23 10.59 -7.17 -7.57
CA ARG A 23 10.89 -8.32 -6.73
C ARG A 23 11.60 -7.93 -5.44
N LEU A 24 11.67 -6.63 -5.13
CA LEU A 24 12.21 -6.16 -3.85
C LEU A 24 11.35 -6.73 -2.73
N SER A 25 11.95 -7.62 -1.94
CA SER A 25 11.32 -8.26 -0.79
C SER A 25 11.90 -7.63 0.46
N ILE A 26 11.20 -6.62 0.96
CA ILE A 26 11.63 -5.88 2.15
C ILE A 26 10.49 -6.01 3.14
N PRO A 27 10.77 -6.44 4.37
CA PRO A 27 9.79 -6.47 5.42
C PRO A 27 9.08 -5.13 5.61
N VAL A 28 7.75 -5.17 5.68
CA VAL A 28 6.90 -4.00 5.93
C VAL A 28 6.12 -4.21 7.21
N SER A 29 6.01 -3.15 8.00
CA SER A 29 5.05 -3.04 9.07
C SER A 29 3.98 -1.99 8.75
N ILE A 30 2.73 -2.27 9.14
CA ILE A 30 1.64 -1.31 9.16
C ILE A 30 1.11 -1.23 10.59
N SER A 31 1.06 -0.03 11.16
CA SER A 31 0.42 0.23 12.44
C SER A 31 -0.67 1.29 12.33
N ILE A 32 -1.72 1.16 13.14
CA ILE A 32 -2.81 2.11 13.23
C ILE A 32 -3.04 2.45 14.69
N ASP A 33 -2.88 3.74 15.02
CA ASP A 33 -2.96 4.26 16.40
C ASP A 33 -2.00 3.52 17.35
N GLY A 34 -0.80 3.18 16.85
CA GLY A 34 0.21 2.47 17.61
C GLY A 34 -0.01 0.95 17.71
N ILE A 35 -1.13 0.43 17.19
CA ILE A 35 -1.38 -1.02 17.12
C ILE A 35 -0.79 -1.54 15.82
N GLU A 36 0.17 -2.45 15.89
CA GLU A 36 0.72 -3.12 14.72
C GLU A 36 -0.32 -4.11 14.16
N ILE A 37 -0.72 -3.88 12.91
CA ILE A 37 -1.70 -4.65 12.15
C ILE A 37 -0.98 -5.62 11.20
N ILE A 38 0.15 -5.17 10.65
CA ILE A 38 1.11 -5.98 9.90
C ILE A 38 2.44 -5.84 10.62
N PRO A 39 2.98 -6.89 11.26
CA PRO A 39 4.34 -6.84 11.76
C PRO A 39 5.28 -7.48 10.76
N TYR A 40 6.15 -6.65 10.19
CA TYR A 40 7.38 -7.09 9.53
C TYR A 40 7.17 -8.23 8.52
N ALA A 41 6.03 -8.21 7.84
CA ALA A 41 5.71 -9.23 6.86
C ALA A 41 6.61 -9.04 5.66
N GLN A 42 6.97 -10.13 4.98
CA GLN A 42 7.76 -10.10 3.74
C GLN A 42 6.87 -10.21 2.48
N PRO A 43 5.87 -9.34 2.23
CA PRO A 43 5.36 -9.25 0.87
C PRO A 43 6.44 -8.62 0.00
N GLU A 44 6.45 -8.94 -1.30
CA GLU A 44 7.16 -8.11 -2.26
C GLU A 44 6.58 -6.69 -2.11
N LEU A 45 7.41 -5.70 -1.79
CA LEU A 45 6.95 -4.37 -1.38
C LEU A 45 6.13 -3.67 -2.48
N LYS A 46 6.45 -3.99 -3.74
CA LYS A 46 5.67 -3.57 -4.90
C LYS A 46 4.26 -4.16 -4.91
N LEU A 47 4.06 -5.40 -4.46
CA LEU A 47 2.72 -6.00 -4.35
C LEU A 47 1.88 -5.23 -3.32
N LEU A 48 2.45 -4.85 -2.18
CA LEU A 48 1.72 -4.05 -1.19
C LEU A 48 1.24 -2.72 -1.78
N PHE A 49 2.13 -1.96 -2.42
CA PHE A 49 1.73 -0.68 -3.00
C PHE A 49 0.81 -0.83 -4.21
N ASN A 50 0.96 -1.89 -5.02
CA ASN A 50 0.06 -2.21 -6.14
C ASN A 50 -1.33 -2.67 -5.67
N ASP A 51 -1.41 -3.47 -4.61
CA ASP A 51 -2.68 -3.93 -4.05
C ASP A 51 -3.42 -2.76 -3.38
N LEU A 52 -2.68 -1.89 -2.69
CA LEU A 52 -3.21 -0.63 -2.18
C LEU A 52 -3.64 0.30 -3.34
N TYR A 53 -2.90 0.32 -4.44
CA TYR A 53 -3.26 1.04 -5.68
C TYR A 53 -4.56 0.49 -6.30
N ALA A 54 -4.77 -0.83 -6.27
CA ALA A 54 -6.00 -1.47 -6.74
C ALA A 54 -7.21 -1.07 -5.87
N ILE A 55 -7.05 -0.97 -4.55
CA ILE A 55 -8.09 -0.41 -3.65
C ILE A 55 -8.49 1.00 -4.12
N PHE A 56 -7.52 1.84 -4.51
CA PHE A 56 -7.80 3.22 -4.90
C PHE A 56 -8.48 3.33 -6.28
N CYS A 57 -8.03 2.56 -7.27
CA CYS A 57 -8.61 2.56 -8.62
C CYS A 57 -10.05 2.05 -8.65
N TYR A 58 -10.36 1.07 -7.79
CA TYR A 58 -11.71 0.56 -7.63
C TYR A 58 -12.68 1.63 -7.07
N LEU A 59 -12.16 2.59 -6.30
CA LEU A 59 -12.95 3.57 -5.54
C LEU A 59 -13.05 4.97 -6.20
N ASP A 60 -12.62 5.08 -7.46
CA ASP A 60 -12.87 6.25 -8.32
C ASP A 60 -13.98 5.96 -9.37
N PRO A 61 -15.22 6.45 -9.17
CA PRO A 61 -16.30 6.27 -10.14
C PRO A 61 -16.09 7.06 -11.44
N LYS A 62 -15.04 7.89 -11.54
CA LYS A 62 -14.71 8.70 -12.73
C LYS A 62 -13.53 8.18 -13.54
N SER A 63 -12.95 7.01 -13.23
CA SER A 63 -11.86 6.49 -14.05
C SER A 63 -12.34 6.15 -15.47
N SER A 64 -12.16 7.12 -16.36
CA SER A 64 -12.31 7.00 -17.79
C SER A 64 -11.30 5.98 -18.29
N GLU A 65 -11.82 4.87 -18.80
CA GLU A 65 -11.23 3.97 -19.79
C GLU A 65 -9.81 3.45 -19.52
N THR A 66 -9.73 2.11 -19.51
CA THR A 66 -8.51 1.29 -19.55
C THR A 66 -7.71 1.13 -18.25
N ARG A 67 -8.21 0.29 -17.35
CA ARG A 67 -7.42 -0.82 -16.75
C ARG A 67 -8.38 -1.88 -16.20
N LYS A 68 -8.48 -2.97 -16.96
CA LYS A 68 -9.32 -4.14 -16.70
C LYS A 68 -8.89 -4.85 -15.41
N THR A 69 -9.89 -5.46 -14.76
CA THR A 69 -9.80 -6.52 -13.74
C THR A 69 -9.07 -6.17 -12.45
N TYR A 70 -9.68 -5.32 -11.63
CA TYR A 70 -9.62 -5.50 -10.19
C TYR A 70 -11.05 -5.71 -9.71
N THR A 71 -11.38 -6.99 -9.65
CA THR A 71 -12.21 -7.66 -8.64
C THR A 71 -13.27 -6.80 -7.89
N SER A 72 -14.52 -7.30 -7.93
CA SER A 72 -15.75 -6.83 -7.26
C SER A 72 -15.50 -6.33 -5.82
N PRO A 73 -16.32 -5.45 -5.22
CA PRO A 73 -16.13 -5.03 -3.82
C PRO A 73 -16.33 -6.18 -2.82
N GLN A 74 -16.83 -7.32 -3.27
CA GLN A 74 -16.87 -8.59 -2.52
C GLN A 74 -15.54 -9.35 -2.56
N ASP A 75 -14.66 -9.00 -3.50
CA ASP A 75 -13.38 -9.64 -3.67
C ASP A 75 -12.37 -8.97 -2.74
N HIS A 76 -12.06 -9.70 -1.69
CA HIS A 76 -11.09 -9.35 -0.68
C HIS A 76 -9.73 -9.04 -1.31
N LEU A 77 -9.23 -7.81 -1.16
CA LEU A 77 -7.82 -7.50 -1.41
C LEU A 77 -6.99 -8.12 -0.27
N SER A 78 -6.70 -9.41 -0.45
CA SER A 78 -5.83 -10.19 0.41
C SER A 78 -4.40 -9.85 0.08
N ILE A 79 -3.70 -9.16 0.99
CA ILE A 79 -2.24 -9.12 0.94
C ILE A 79 -1.78 -10.55 1.26
N LEU A 80 -1.45 -11.30 0.20
CA LEU A 80 -1.14 -12.73 0.19
C LEU A 80 0.15 -13.01 1.00
N ALA A 81 -0.05 -13.10 2.31
CA ALA A 81 0.80 -13.72 3.34
C ALA A 81 0.15 -13.58 4.75
N LEU A 82 -0.75 -12.60 4.94
CA LEU A 82 -1.22 -12.18 6.28
C LEU A 82 -2.74 -12.19 6.49
N GLU A 83 -3.51 -12.55 5.46
CA GLU A 83 -4.97 -12.57 5.48
C GLU A 83 -5.64 -11.24 5.93
N ILE A 84 -5.03 -10.10 5.63
CA ILE A 84 -5.63 -8.80 5.94
C ILE A 84 -6.61 -8.42 4.85
N ARG A 85 -7.77 -7.91 5.27
CA ARG A 85 -8.85 -7.53 4.36
C ARG A 85 -9.24 -6.09 4.57
N PHE A 86 -9.40 -5.38 3.46
CA PHE A 86 -9.87 -4.00 3.44
C PHE A 86 -11.25 -3.96 2.80
N SER A 87 -12.19 -3.24 3.41
CA SER A 87 -13.51 -2.97 2.84
C SER A 87 -13.95 -1.55 3.19
N LEU A 88 -14.82 -0.94 2.39
CA LEU A 88 -15.53 0.27 2.81
C LEU A 88 -16.74 -0.11 3.66
N SER A 89 -17.15 0.78 4.55
CA SER A 89 -18.40 0.61 5.28
C SER A 89 -19.58 0.86 4.34
N GLU A 90 -20.57 -0.05 4.35
CA GLU A 90 -21.82 0.12 3.61
C GLU A 90 -22.66 1.30 4.13
N GLU A 91 -22.54 1.60 5.42
CA GLU A 91 -23.25 2.69 6.09
C GLU A 91 -22.62 4.06 5.79
N ASP A 92 -21.30 4.09 5.64
CA ASP A 92 -20.51 5.32 5.46
C ASP A 92 -19.28 5.05 4.57
N PRO A 93 -19.35 5.39 3.27
CA PRO A 93 -18.28 5.09 2.32
C PRO A 93 -16.99 5.90 2.58
N ASP A 94 -17.02 6.90 3.45
CA ASP A 94 -15.81 7.61 3.90
C ASP A 94 -15.06 6.84 4.99
N LYS A 95 -15.60 5.72 5.49
CA LYS A 95 -14.94 4.84 6.45
C LYS A 95 -14.45 3.57 5.76
N MET A 96 -13.20 3.24 6.03
CA MET A 96 -12.59 1.98 5.65
C MET A 96 -12.48 1.08 6.88
N ILE A 97 -12.88 -0.17 6.70
CA ILE A 97 -12.80 -1.26 7.65
C ILE A 97 -11.59 -2.13 7.28
N ILE A 98 -10.75 -2.39 8.28
CA ILE A 98 -9.55 -3.23 8.15
C ILE A 98 -9.73 -4.41 9.08
N HIS A 99 -9.81 -5.60 8.49
CA HIS A 99 -9.83 -6.87 9.21
C HIS A 99 -8.43 -7.46 9.23
N TYR A 100 -7.99 -7.89 10.40
CA TYR A 100 -6.63 -8.38 10.61
C TYR A 100 -6.59 -9.45 11.70
N PRO A 101 -5.58 -10.35 11.68
CA PRO A 101 -5.47 -11.41 12.66
C PRO A 101 -5.17 -10.90 14.08
N SER A 102 -5.65 -11.60 15.10
CA SER A 102 -5.29 -11.30 16.51
C SER A 102 -3.83 -11.58 16.81
N ASP A 103 -3.30 -12.63 16.18
CA ASP A 103 -1.90 -13.03 16.24
C ASP A 103 -1.33 -13.01 14.82
N PRO A 104 -0.39 -12.12 14.52
CA PRO A 104 0.20 -12.00 13.19
C PRO A 104 1.07 -13.20 12.77
N SER A 105 1.38 -14.10 13.70
CA SER A 105 2.03 -15.40 13.43
C SER A 105 1.03 -16.54 13.19
N SER A 106 -0.27 -16.30 13.43
CA SER A 106 -1.36 -17.25 13.24
C SER A 106 -2.28 -16.77 12.12
N SER A 107 -2.15 -17.38 10.94
CA SER A 107 -3.03 -17.08 9.80
C SER A 107 -4.47 -17.55 9.99
N LEU A 108 -4.81 -18.25 11.08
CA LEU A 108 -6.07 -18.99 11.18
C LEU A 108 -7.22 -18.22 11.84
N VAL A 109 -7.00 -17.03 12.42
CA VAL A 109 -8.04 -16.30 13.15
C VAL A 109 -8.00 -14.80 12.85
N ILE A 110 -8.78 -14.35 11.86
CA ILE A 110 -9.13 -12.95 11.65
C ILE A 110 -10.30 -12.59 12.59
N ASP A 111 -10.00 -12.00 13.75
CA ASP A 111 -10.99 -11.62 14.75
C ASP A 111 -10.97 -10.13 15.09
N ARG A 112 -9.96 -9.37 14.64
CA ARG A 112 -9.85 -7.93 14.91
C ARG A 112 -10.30 -7.08 13.75
N LYS A 113 -10.91 -5.95 14.10
CA LYS A 113 -11.42 -4.94 13.18
C LYS A 113 -10.96 -3.56 13.63
N LYS A 114 -10.45 -2.77 12.68
CA LYS A 114 -10.18 -1.35 12.87
C LYS A 114 -10.97 -0.56 11.83
N ILE A 115 -11.60 0.53 12.26
CA ILE A 115 -12.28 1.46 11.36
C ILE A 115 -11.47 2.75 11.31
N VAL A 116 -11.17 3.23 10.12
CA VAL A 116 -10.44 4.47 9.88
C VAL A 116 -11.16 5.29 8.83
N GLN A 117 -10.89 6.60 8.80
CA GLN A 117 -11.31 7.43 7.68
C GLN A 117 -10.54 7.01 6.42
N PHE A 118 -11.25 6.72 5.34
CA PHE A 118 -10.67 6.26 4.09
C PHE A 118 -9.66 7.28 3.54
N LYS A 119 -10.01 8.58 3.58
CA LYS A 119 -9.09 9.66 3.19
C LYS A 119 -7.77 9.65 3.98
N ASP A 120 -7.80 9.30 5.26
CA ASP A 120 -6.60 9.30 6.11
C ASP A 120 -5.73 8.09 5.78
N PHE A 121 -6.35 6.95 5.47
CA PHE A 121 -5.64 5.77 4.99
C PHE A 121 -4.96 6.03 3.65
N VAL A 122 -5.69 6.58 2.66
CA VAL A 122 -5.11 6.94 1.36
C VAL A 122 -3.94 7.90 1.55
N LYS A 123 -4.11 8.93 2.38
CA LYS A 123 -3.04 9.90 2.69
C LYS A 123 -1.79 9.20 3.24
N SER A 124 -1.96 8.33 4.23
CA SER A 124 -0.84 7.61 4.84
C SER A 124 -0.12 6.70 3.85
N VAL A 125 -0.82 6.06 2.91
CA VAL A 125 -0.21 5.26 1.84
C VAL A 125 0.57 6.14 0.87
N LEU A 126 0.03 7.30 0.48
CA LEU A 126 0.73 8.24 -0.38
C LEU A 126 1.99 8.82 0.28
N ASP A 127 1.89 9.20 1.55
CA ASP A 127 3.04 9.70 2.31
C ASP A 127 4.12 8.61 2.44
N ALA A 128 3.72 7.37 2.70
CA ALA A 128 4.65 6.24 2.75
C ALA A 128 5.31 5.96 1.40
N ASN A 129 4.55 5.97 0.31
CA ASN A 129 5.09 5.82 -1.05
C ASN A 129 6.14 6.89 -1.38
N LEU A 130 5.89 8.15 -1.01
CA LEU A 130 6.85 9.22 -1.25
C LEU A 130 8.17 8.95 -0.53
N VAL A 131 8.11 8.61 0.76
CA VAL A 131 9.31 8.31 1.55
C VAL A 131 10.05 7.09 0.99
N PHE A 132 9.31 6.06 0.56
CA PHE A 132 9.89 4.88 -0.08
C PHE A 132 10.63 5.25 -1.37
N LEU A 133 10.01 6.09 -2.20
CA LEU A 133 10.61 6.53 -3.44
C LEU A 133 11.89 7.35 -3.17
N ASP A 134 11.84 8.28 -2.22
CA ASP A 134 13.00 9.09 -1.85
C ASP A 134 14.16 8.23 -1.31
N ASP A 135 13.85 7.24 -0.46
CA ASP A 135 14.85 6.33 0.10
C ASP A 135 15.55 5.49 -0.98
N CYS A 136 14.81 4.96 -1.96
CA CYS A 136 15.41 4.17 -3.03
C CYS A 136 16.36 4.99 -3.89
N VAL A 137 15.98 6.22 -4.29
CA VAL A 137 16.85 7.12 -5.08
C VAL A 137 18.08 7.52 -4.27
N THR A 138 17.92 7.75 -2.97
CA THR A 138 19.04 8.07 -2.08
C THR A 138 20.05 6.93 -2.02
N VAL A 139 19.57 5.69 -1.97
CA VAL A 139 20.43 4.49 -1.96
C VAL A 139 21.06 4.22 -3.32
N ASN A 140 20.27 4.33 -4.40
CA ASN A 140 20.69 4.05 -5.76
C ASN A 140 20.19 5.15 -6.72
N PRO A 141 20.96 6.23 -6.90
CA PRO A 141 20.58 7.34 -7.78
C PRO A 141 20.32 6.93 -9.23
N GLY A 142 20.92 5.83 -9.69
CA GLY A 142 20.72 5.29 -11.04
C GLY A 142 19.29 4.79 -11.29
N LEU A 143 18.49 4.55 -10.24
CA LEU A 143 17.11 4.12 -10.37
C LEU A 143 16.23 5.13 -11.11
N GLN A 144 16.55 6.42 -11.08
CA GLN A 144 15.75 7.45 -11.78
C GLN A 144 15.63 7.19 -13.28
N ASN A 145 16.61 6.51 -13.87
CA ASN A 145 16.62 6.15 -15.29
C ASN A 145 16.04 4.74 -15.55
N ASN A 146 15.60 4.03 -14.52
CA ASN A 146 15.02 2.70 -14.65
C ASN A 146 13.55 2.80 -15.11
N PRO A 147 13.13 2.11 -16.19
CA PRO A 147 11.75 2.19 -16.67
C PRO A 147 10.68 1.78 -15.65
N GLN A 148 10.97 0.78 -14.80
CA GLN A 148 10.03 0.35 -13.74
C GLN A 148 9.89 1.42 -12.65
N TRP A 149 10.98 2.14 -12.37
CA TRP A 149 10.97 3.28 -11.45
C TRP A 149 10.12 4.42 -11.98
N MET A 150 10.36 4.81 -13.24
CA MET A 150 9.62 5.90 -13.89
C MET A 150 8.11 5.60 -13.93
N GLN A 151 7.73 4.34 -14.16
CA GLN A 151 6.33 3.92 -14.09
C GLN A 151 5.75 4.11 -12.67
N LEU A 152 6.46 3.68 -11.64
CA LEU A 152 5.98 3.80 -10.26
C LEU A 152 5.87 5.27 -9.81
N ASP A 153 6.85 6.10 -10.14
CA ASP A 153 6.82 7.54 -9.88
C ASP A 153 5.65 8.23 -10.62
N HIS A 154 5.38 7.81 -11.86
CA HIS A 154 4.21 8.28 -12.61
C HIS A 154 2.89 7.88 -11.93
N GLU A 155 2.74 6.61 -11.56
CA GLU A 155 1.54 6.10 -10.86
C GLU A 155 1.34 6.82 -9.52
N TYR A 156 2.42 7.05 -8.76
CA TYR A 156 2.39 7.87 -7.54
C TYR A 156 1.88 9.30 -7.80
N LYS A 157 2.44 9.99 -8.80
CA LYS A 157 2.06 11.37 -9.14
C LYS A 157 0.59 11.48 -9.55
N MET A 158 0.10 10.54 -10.35
CA MET A 158 -1.31 10.46 -10.72
C MET A 158 -2.21 10.34 -9.49
N MET A 159 -1.90 9.41 -8.58
CA MET A 159 -2.69 9.22 -7.36
C MET A 159 -2.66 10.44 -6.44
N LYS A 160 -1.49 11.07 -6.29
CA LYS A 160 -1.35 12.28 -5.48
C LYS A 160 -2.21 13.42 -6.02
N SER A 161 -2.28 13.58 -7.35
CA SER A 161 -3.16 14.57 -7.99
C SER A 161 -4.62 14.27 -7.65
N TRP A 162 -5.05 13.03 -7.87
CA TRP A 162 -6.42 12.59 -7.57
C TRP A 162 -6.81 12.82 -6.11
N TYR A 163 -5.95 12.43 -5.15
CA TYR A 163 -6.18 12.64 -3.73
C TYR A 163 -6.36 14.14 -3.40
N THR A 164 -5.52 14.98 -4.00
CA THR A 164 -5.55 16.43 -3.81
C THR A 164 -6.86 17.02 -4.33
N GLU A 165 -7.29 16.62 -5.53
CA GLU A 165 -8.54 17.08 -6.14
C GLU A 165 -9.79 16.65 -5.36
N LYS A 166 -9.79 15.42 -4.81
CA LYS A 166 -10.94 14.83 -4.11
C LYS A 166 -11.12 15.39 -2.70
N TRP A 167 -10.04 15.59 -1.94
CA TRP A 167 -10.14 15.85 -0.50
C TRP A 167 -9.35 17.03 0.05
N LYS A 168 -8.46 17.65 -0.74
CA LYS A 168 -7.57 18.73 -0.25
C LYS A 168 -7.93 20.12 -0.80
N LYS A 169 -9.15 20.30 -1.30
CA LYS A 169 -9.64 21.64 -1.69
C LYS A 169 -9.67 22.60 -0.51
#